data_AF-A0A365YCT9-F1
#
_entry.id   AF-A0A365YCT9-F1
#
_cell.length_a   1.000
_cell.length_b   1.000
_cell.length_c   1.000
_cell.angle_alpha   90.00
_cell.angle_beta   90.00
_cell.angle_gamma   90.00
#
_symmetry.space_group_name_H-M   'P 1'
#
loop_
_entity.id
_entity.type
_entity.pdbx_description
1 polymer ?
#
loop_
_entity_poly.entity_id
_entity_poly.type
_entity_poly.pdbx_seq_one_letter_code
_entity_poly.pdbx_strand_id
1 'polypeptide(L)' 'MKKYLADLKQHSDALFVLGYMLFPLLALVVAVLGFFMVLGGHKIFGVILLFVPTQVFLYAAFWAIKNRKLLLEEK' A
#
# COMPACT_ATOMS: atom_id res chain seq x y z
N MET A 1 -1.00 3.15 -18.58
CA MET A 1 -0.59 3.18 -17.15
C MET A 1 0.30 4.36 -16.79
N LYS A 2 1.44 4.59 -17.46
CA LYS A 2 2.36 5.68 -17.10
C LYS A 2 1.73 7.09 -17.09
N LYS A 3 0.83 7.38 -18.05
CA LYS A 3 0.04 8.63 -18.09
C LYS A 3 -0.82 8.84 -16.84
N TYR A 4 -1.56 7.82 -16.40
CA TYR A 4 -2.43 7.90 -15.22
C TYR A 4 -1.64 8.04 -13.92
N LEU A 5 -0.47 7.41 -13.82
CA LEU A 5 0.41 7.60 -12.66
C LEU A 5 1.02 9.02 -12.62
N ALA A 6 1.33 9.59 -13.78
CA ALA A 6 1.80 10.98 -13.85
C ALA A 6 0.69 11.97 -13.47
N ASP A 7 -0.53 11.73 -13.94
CA ASP A 7 -1.72 12.51 -13.60
C ASP A 7 -2.03 12.44 -12.08
N LEU A 8 -2.07 11.22 -11.51
CA LEU A 8 -2.28 11.00 -10.08
C LEU A 8 -1.27 11.74 -9.20
N LYS A 9 -0.02 11.86 -9.65
CA LYS A 9 1.03 12.59 -8.92
C LYS A 9 0.74 14.08 -8.76
N GLN A 10 -0.15 14.66 -9.56
CA GLN A 10 -0.55 16.07 -9.46
C GLN A 10 -1.64 16.32 -8.41
N HIS A 11 -2.26 15.26 -7.88
CA HIS A 11 -3.39 15.34 -6.95
C HIS A 11 -2.97 15.00 -5.51
N SER A 12 -2.72 16.03 -4.69
CA SER A 12 -2.31 15.87 -3.27
C SER A 12 -3.30 15.05 -2.44
N ASP A 13 -4.61 15.27 -2.63
CA ASP A 13 -5.66 14.60 -1.86
C ASP A 13 -5.75 13.10 -2.22
N ALA A 14 -5.61 12.78 -3.49
CA ALA A 14 -5.59 11.39 -3.94
C ALA A 14 -4.37 10.65 -3.36
N LEU A 15 -3.18 11.27 -3.41
CA LEU A 15 -1.98 10.71 -2.79
C LEU A 15 -2.10 10.59 -1.26
N PHE A 16 -2.83 11.50 -0.60
CA PHE A 16 -3.12 11.41 0.83
C PHE A 16 -3.98 10.19 1.15
N VAL A 17 -5.11 10.02 0.46
CA VAL A 17 -6.00 8.88 0.66
C VAL A 17 -5.27 7.57 0.37
N LEU A 18 -4.52 7.49 -0.73
CA LEU A 18 -3.75 6.29 -1.07
C LEU A 18 -2.68 5.99 -0.01
N GLY A 19 -1.88 6.98 0.36
CA GLY A 19 -0.72 6.81 1.22
C GLY A 19 -1.05 6.58 2.70
N TYR A 20 -2.06 7.26 3.23
CA TYR A 20 -2.37 7.25 4.67
C TYR A 20 -3.61 6.45 5.04
N MET A 21 -4.46 6.07 4.07
CA MET A 21 -5.72 5.38 4.35
C MET A 21 -5.83 4.05 3.60
N LEU A 22 -5.91 4.09 2.25
CA LEU A 22 -6.27 2.92 1.45
C LEU A 22 -5.19 1.83 1.50
N PHE A 23 -3.95 2.15 1.13
CA PHE A 23 -2.88 1.14 1.11
C PHE A 23 -2.54 0.63 2.52
N PRO A 24 -2.44 1.47 3.57
CA PRO A 24 -2.26 0.97 4.94
C PRO A 24 -3.40 0.04 5.40
N LEU A 25 -4.66 0.36 5.09
CA LEU A 25 -5.79 -0.48 5.45
C LEU A 25 -5.73 -1.83 4.73
N LEU A 26 -5.42 -1.84 3.42
CA LEU A 26 -5.27 -3.08 2.65
C LEU A 26 -4.09 -3.92 3.16
N ALA A 27 -2.96 -3.31 3.50
CA ALA A 27 -1.83 -3.99 4.11
C ALA A 27 -2.25 -4.70 5.42
N LEU A 28 -3.02 -4.01 6.27
CA LEU A 28 -3.50 -4.56 7.52
C LEU A 28 -4.46 -5.73 7.32
N VAL A 29 -5.45 -5.60 6.42
CA VAL A 29 -6.39 -6.68 6.10
C VAL A 29 -5.64 -7.92 5.60
N VAL A 30 -4.72 -7.74 4.66
CA VAL A 30 -3.92 -8.84 4.11
C VAL A 30 -3.02 -9.49 5.17
N ALA A 31 -2.38 -8.69 6.03
CA ALA A 31 -1.55 -9.21 7.12
C ALA A 31 -2.37 -10.08 8.09
N VAL A 32 -3.56 -9.62 8.46
CA VAL A 32 -4.49 -10.37 9.34
C VAL A 32 -4.93 -11.68 8.68
N LEU A 33 -5.33 -11.64 7.40
CA LEU A 33 -5.70 -12.85 6.66
C LEU A 33 -4.54 -13.84 6.56
N GLY A 34 -3.34 -13.36 6.23
CA GLY A 34 -2.13 -14.18 6.17
C GLY A 34 -1.82 -14.82 7.51
N PHE A 35 -1.92 -14.04 8.60
CA PHE A 35 -1.71 -14.52 9.96
C PHE A 35 -2.68 -15.63 10.36
N PHE A 36 -3.99 -15.43 10.17
CA PHE A 36 -4.99 -16.46 10.47
C PHE A 36 -4.81 -17.72 9.61
N MET A 37 -4.38 -17.56 8.36
CA MET A 37 -4.13 -18.68 7.49
C MET A 37 -2.90 -19.52 7.94
N VAL A 38 -1.87 -18.87 8.50
CA VAL A 38 -0.75 -19.58 9.14
C VAL A 38 -1.25 -20.37 10.37
N LEU A 39 -2.08 -19.75 11.21
CA LEU A 39 -2.67 -20.43 12.38
C LEU A 39 -3.58 -21.60 11.98
N GLY A 40 -4.31 -21.48 10.88
CA GLY A 40 -5.19 -22.51 10.32
C GLY A 40 -4.46 -23.68 9.62
N GLY A 41 -3.13 -23.71 9.64
CA GLY A 41 -2.33 -24.83 9.11
C GLY A 41 -1.85 -24.65 7.66
N HIS A 42 -2.33 -23.64 6.94
CA HIS A 42 -1.89 -23.31 5.57
C HIS A 42 -0.62 -22.44 5.58
N LYS A 43 0.45 -22.95 6.18
CA LYS A 43 1.65 -22.18 6.54
C LYS A 43 2.29 -21.46 5.35
N ILE A 44 2.55 -22.16 4.24
CA ILE A 44 3.25 -21.57 3.09
C ILE A 44 2.44 -20.44 2.47
N PHE A 45 1.17 -20.69 2.18
CA PHE A 45 0.31 -19.66 1.59
C PHE A 45 0.08 -18.50 2.55
N GLY A 46 -0.14 -18.78 3.83
CA GLY A 46 -0.29 -17.76 4.87
C GLY A 46 0.94 -16.85 4.96
N VAL A 47 2.15 -17.40 4.90
CA VAL A 47 3.41 -16.61 4.88
C VAL A 47 3.52 -15.79 3.60
N ILE A 48 3.21 -16.36 2.42
CA ILE A 48 3.23 -15.61 1.16
C ILE A 48 2.26 -14.43 1.24
N LEU A 49 1.04 -14.66 1.72
CA LEU A 49 0.02 -13.62 1.85
C LEU A 49 0.42 -12.57 2.89
N LEU A 50 1.03 -12.99 4.01
CA LEU A 50 1.47 -12.09 5.07
C LEU A 50 2.62 -11.20 4.62
N PHE A 51 3.58 -11.71 3.83
CA PHE A 51 4.74 -10.93 3.42
C PHE A 51 4.58 -10.28 2.06
N VAL A 52 4.19 -11.00 1.01
CA VAL A 52 4.31 -10.47 -0.36
C VAL A 52 3.29 -9.34 -0.63
N PRO A 53 1.97 -9.55 -0.57
CA PRO A 53 1.02 -8.47 -0.82
C PRO A 53 1.02 -7.40 0.28
N THR A 54 1.23 -7.74 1.55
CA THR A 54 1.38 -6.72 2.61
C THR A 54 2.53 -5.75 2.31
N GLN A 55 3.69 -6.26 1.90
CA GLN A 55 4.83 -5.41 1.54
C GLN A 55 4.51 -4.57 0.29
N VAL A 56 3.84 -5.14 -0.72
CA VAL A 56 3.40 -4.37 -1.91
C VAL A 56 2.55 -3.16 -1.49
N PHE A 57 1.60 -3.34 -0.59
CA PHE A 57 0.78 -2.23 -0.09
C PHE A 57 1.58 -1.22 0.74
N LEU A 58 2.49 -1.67 1.59
CA LEU A 58 3.37 -0.77 2.35
C LEU A 58 4.27 0.07 1.42
N TYR A 59 4.88 -0.55 0.41
CA TYR A 59 5.69 0.18 -0.57
C TYR A 59 4.86 1.14 -1.42
N ALA A 60 3.64 0.75 -1.81
CA ALA A 60 2.72 1.63 -2.52
C ALA A 60 2.31 2.83 -1.65
N ALA A 61 2.04 2.61 -0.35
CA ALA A 61 1.76 3.67 0.61
C ALA A 61 2.93 4.64 0.73
N PHE A 62 4.14 4.11 0.94
CA PHE A 62 5.36 4.90 1.03
C PHE A 62 5.61 5.73 -0.24
N TRP A 63 5.40 5.13 -1.42
CA TRP A 63 5.47 5.83 -2.69
C TRP A 63 4.47 6.98 -2.77
N ALA A 64 3.20 6.76 -2.41
CA ALA A 64 2.18 7.80 -2.45
C ALA A 64 2.52 8.96 -1.50
N ILE A 65 2.96 8.65 -0.26
CA ILE A 65 3.40 9.63 0.73
C ILE A 65 4.59 10.44 0.20
N LYS A 66 5.59 9.78 -0.38
CA LYS A 66 6.77 10.45 -0.94
C LYS A 66 6.40 11.42 -2.05
N ASN A 67 5.58 11.00 -3.02
CA ASN A 67 5.17 11.89 -4.12
C ASN A 67 4.31 13.05 -3.60
N ARG A 68 3.49 12.84 -2.56
CA ARG A 68 2.74 13.93 -1.95
C ARG A 68 3.64 14.97 -1.30
N LYS A 69 4.68 14.54 -0.59
CA LYS A 69 5.66 15.45 0.04
C LYS A 69 6.35 16.30 -1.03
N LEU A 70 6.85 15.67 -2.09
CA LEU A 70 7.47 16.38 -3.22
C LEU A 70 6.53 17.43 -3.83
N LEU A 71 5.26 17.06 -4.07
CA LEU A 71 4.28 18.00 -4.63
C LEU A 71 3.94 19.18 -3.68
N LEU A 72 4.02 18.97 -2.36
CA LEU A 72 3.81 20.04 -1.39
C LEU A 72 5.05 20.93 -1.21
N GLU A 73 6.25 20.41 -1.47
CA GLU A 73 7.52 21.16 -1.46
C GLU A 73 7.70 22.00 -2.73
N GLU A 74 7.09 21.60 -3.85
CA GLU A 74 7.08 22.33 -5.12
C GLU A 74 6.06 23.49 -5.17
N LYS A 75 5.19 23.62 -4.16
CA LYS A 75 4.18 24.68 -4.03
C LYS A 75 4.61 25.76 -3.05
#